data_AF-A0A7J8T6R9-F1
#
_entry.id   AF-A0A7J8T6R9-F1
#
_cell.length_a   1.000
_cell.length_b   1.000
_cell.length_c   1.000
_cell.angle_alpha   90.00
_cell.angle_beta   90.00
_cell.angle_gamma   90.00
#
_symmetry.space_group_name_H-M   'P 1'
#
loop_
_entity.id
_entity.type
_entity.pdbx_description
1 polymer ?
#
loop_
_entity_poly.entity_id
_entity_poly.type
_entity_poly.pdbx_seq_one_letter_code
_entity_poly.pdbx_strand_id
1 'polypeptide(L)'
;MKLANQMKWVLEEDVMLVACMVDLYNVGTYNADTGFKADYLNELEKMLEKVLPHAMLKAKPNLESRIRTLKRDLAIIYDMLSGKDN
;
A
#
# COMPACT_ATOMS: atom_id res chain seq x y z
N MET A 1 24.60 6.24 9.49
CA MET A 1 23.42 5.38 9.21
C MET A 1 22.18 6.22 9.53
N LYS A 2 21.46 6.73 8.52
CA LYS A 2 20.21 7.48 8.79
C LYS A 2 19.18 6.47 9.26
N LEU A 3 18.74 6.58 10.51
CA LEU A 3 17.53 5.89 10.96
C LEU A 3 16.40 6.40 10.06
N ALA A 4 15.90 5.57 9.17
CA ALA A 4 14.70 5.88 8.42
C ALA A 4 13.62 6.18 9.46
N ASN A 5 13.05 7.38 9.41
CA ASN A 5 11.90 7.75 10.21
C ASN A 5 10.76 6.80 9.82
N GLN A 6 10.64 5.66 10.50
CA GLN A 6 9.59 4.70 10.27
C GLN A 6 8.31 5.34 10.75
N MET A 7 7.54 5.89 9.82
CA MET A 7 6.19 6.34 10.10
C MET A 7 5.44 5.17 10.75
N LYS A 8 4.88 5.42 11.94
CA LYS A 8 4.09 4.44 12.66
C LYS A 8 2.69 4.46 12.08
N TRP A 9 2.37 3.44 11.28
CA TRP A 9 1.05 3.25 10.72
C TRP A 9 0.05 2.85 11.80
N VAL A 10 -1.17 3.37 11.72
CA VAL A 10 -2.32 2.90 12.52
C VAL A 10 -3.30 2.10 11.67
N LEU A 11 -4.14 1.29 12.32
CA LEU A 11 -5.10 0.41 11.63
C LEU A 11 -6.02 1.18 10.67
N GLU A 12 -6.45 2.37 11.05
CA GLU A 12 -7.29 3.23 10.20
C GLU A 12 -6.60 3.59 8.88
N GLU A 13 -5.32 3.94 8.93
CA GLU A 13 -4.53 4.28 7.74
C GLU A 13 -4.36 3.06 6.82
N ASP A 14 -4.18 1.87 7.39
CA ASP A 14 -4.12 0.63 6.62
C ASP A 14 -5.43 0.32 5.91
N VAL A 15 -6.55 0.45 6.63
CA VAL A 15 -7.88 0.22 6.06
C VAL A 15 -8.14 1.18 4.92
N MET A 16 -7.81 2.46 5.09
CA MET A 16 -7.98 3.47 4.03
C MET A 16 -7.04 3.25 2.85
N LEU A 17 -5.80 2.84 3.10
CA LEU A 17 -4.85 2.49 2.04
C LEU A 17 -5.40 1.33 1.18
N VAL A 18 -5.88 0.26 1.80
CA VAL A 18 -6.44 -0.89 1.07
C VAL A 18 -7.72 -0.49 0.32
N ALA A 19 -8.60 0.30 0.94
CA ALA A 19 -9.80 0.81 0.28
C ALA A 19 -9.47 1.64 -0.98
N CYS A 20 -8.54 2.59 -0.86
CA CYS A 20 -8.07 3.41 -1.99
C CYS A 20 -7.43 2.56 -3.09
N MET A 21 -6.71 1.48 -2.74
CA MET A 21 -6.15 0.54 -3.73
C MET A 21 -7.25 -0.22 -4.48
N VAL A 22 -8.31 -0.66 -3.80
CA VAL A 22 -9.46 -1.32 -4.42
C VAL A 22 -10.19 -0.36 -5.36
N ASP A 23 -10.45 0.87 -4.92
CA ASP A 23 -11.09 1.90 -5.74
C ASP A 23 -10.25 2.23 -6.98
N LEU A 24 -8.93 2.39 -6.81
CA LEU A 24 -8.02 2.64 -7.92
C LEU A 24 -8.02 1.50 -8.94
N TYR A 25 -8.08 0.25 -8.47
CA TYR A 25 -8.18 -0.92 -9.33
C TYR A 25 -9.49 -0.94 -10.12
N ASN A 26 -10.60 -0.61 -9.48
CA ASN A 26 -11.93 -0.58 -10.10
C ASN A 26 -12.06 0.54 -11.17
N VAL A 27 -11.35 1.66 -11.00
CA VAL A 27 -11.25 2.72 -12.02
C VAL A 27 -10.53 2.22 -13.28
N GLY A 28 -9.57 1.30 -13.14
CA GLY A 28 -8.92 0.62 -14.26
C GLY A 28 -7.81 1.42 -14.96
N THR A 29 -7.79 2.75 -14.85
CA THR A 29 -6.82 3.64 -15.53
C THR A 29 -5.37 3.29 -15.23
N TYR A 30 -5.08 2.87 -14.00
CA TYR A 30 -3.73 2.55 -13.52
C TYR A 30 -3.42 1.06 -13.53
N ASN A 31 -4.30 0.20 -14.06
CA ASN A 31 -4.07 -1.24 -14.09
C ASN A 31 -3.05 -1.62 -15.17
N ALA A 32 -2.29 -2.67 -14.89
CA ALA A 32 -1.35 -3.34 -15.78
C ALA A 32 -1.54 -4.86 -15.63
N ASP A 33 -1.03 -5.65 -16.57
CA ASP A 33 -1.18 -7.11 -16.57
C ASP A 33 -0.70 -7.77 -15.27
N THR A 34 0.28 -7.16 -14.60
CA THR A 34 0.89 -7.65 -13.36
C THR A 34 0.53 -6.80 -12.12
N GLY A 35 -0.50 -5.94 -12.20
CA GLY A 35 -0.97 -5.12 -11.09
C GLY A 35 -1.20 -3.66 -11.49
N PHE A 36 -0.35 -2.75 -11.01
CA PHE A 36 -0.47 -1.31 -11.26
C PHE A 36 0.70 -0.76 -12.10
N LYS A 37 0.44 0.28 -12.89
CA LYS A 37 1.43 1.08 -13.64
C LYS A 37 2.33 1.87 -12.69
N ALA A 38 3.51 2.29 -13.17
CA ALA A 38 4.56 2.92 -12.35
C ALA A 38 4.11 4.11 -11.47
N ASP A 39 3.16 4.91 -11.94
CA ASP A 39 2.74 6.16 -11.27
C ASP A 39 1.59 6.00 -10.26
N TYR A 40 1.11 4.78 -10.02
CA TYR A 40 -0.05 4.53 -9.15
C TYR A 40 0.13 5.05 -7.72
N LEU A 41 1.36 5.06 -7.19
CA LEU A 41 1.64 5.55 -5.84
C LEU A 41 1.32 7.04 -5.69
N ASN A 42 1.55 7.84 -6.73
CA ASN A 42 1.23 9.28 -6.69
C ASN A 42 -0.28 9.51 -6.70
N GLU A 43 -1.05 8.64 -7.38
CA GLU A 43 -2.51 8.74 -7.36
C GLU A 43 -3.08 8.27 -6.02
N LEU A 44 -2.53 7.19 -5.45
CA LEU A 44 -2.87 6.77 -4.09
C LEU A 44 -2.57 7.86 -3.05
N GLU A 45 -1.46 8.58 -3.16
CA GLU A 45 -1.17 9.73 -2.30
C GLU A 45 -2.29 10.77 -2.37
N LYS A 46 -2.73 11.17 -3.58
CA LYS A 46 -3.82 12.14 -3.75
C LYS A 46 -5.16 11.64 -3.22
N MET A 47 -5.46 10.35 -3.38
CA MET A 47 -6.69 9.75 -2.83
C MET A 47 -6.66 9.78 -1.30
N LEU A 48 -5.53 9.37 -0.71
CA LEU A 48 -5.33 9.36 0.74
C LEU A 48 -5.30 10.76 1.35
N GLU A 49 -4.75 11.76 0.66
CA GLU A 49 -4.78 13.15 1.12
C GLU A 49 -6.22 13.69 1.26
N LYS A 50 -7.16 13.20 0.44
CA LYS A 50 -8.58 13.58 0.53
C LYS A 50 -9.28 12.93 1.71
N VAL A 51 -8.98 11.66 2.01
CA VAL A 51 -9.67 10.90 3.09
C VAL A 51 -8.97 11.02 4.44
N LEU A 52 -7.65 11.26 4.44
CA LEU A 52 -6.78 11.37 5.62
C LEU A 52 -5.83 12.58 5.47
N PRO A 53 -6.35 13.83 5.36
CA PRO A 53 -5.53 15.01 5.13
C PRO A 53 -4.50 15.26 6.25
N HIS A 54 -4.76 14.75 7.46
CA HIS A 54 -3.88 14.92 8.62
C HIS A 54 -2.72 13.91 8.69
N ALA A 55 -2.78 12.83 7.91
CA ALA A 55 -1.75 11.77 7.97
C ALA A 55 -0.45 12.16 7.26
N MET A 56 -0.49 13.16 6.37
CA MET A 56 0.66 13.67 5.61
C MET A 56 1.48 12.57 4.91
N LEU A 57 0.79 11.52 4.44
CA LEU A 57 1.37 10.36 3.79
C LEU A 57 1.98 10.72 2.43
N LYS A 58 3.24 10.35 2.20
CA LYS A 58 3.90 10.51 0.89
C LYS A 58 4.01 9.20 0.14
N ALA A 59 3.84 9.24 -1.18
CA ALA A 59 4.02 8.12 -2.10
C ALA A 59 5.34 7.38 -1.81
N LYS A 60 6.41 8.16 -1.61
CA LYS A 60 7.69 7.70 -1.08
C LYS A 60 8.13 8.59 0.08
N PRO A 61 8.64 8.02 1.19
CA PRO A 61 8.83 6.59 1.44
C PRO A 61 7.61 5.88 2.06
N ASN A 62 6.55 6.61 2.45
CA ASN A 62 5.51 6.06 3.34
C ASN A 62 4.70 4.95 2.66
N LEU A 63 4.02 5.25 1.56
CA LEU A 63 3.14 4.27 0.89
C LEU A 63 3.93 3.08 0.32
N GLU A 64 5.07 3.37 -0.34
CA GLU A 64 5.94 2.32 -0.90
C GLU A 64 6.37 1.31 0.17
N SER A 65 6.84 1.79 1.33
CA SER A 65 7.30 0.90 2.40
C SER A 65 6.15 0.10 3.02
N ARG A 66 4.96 0.69 3.18
CA ARG A 66 3.81 0.01 3.77
C ARG A 66 3.24 -1.06 2.87
N ILE A 67 3.04 -0.75 1.59
CA ILE A 67 2.56 -1.72 0.59
C ILE A 67 3.53 -2.91 0.49
N ARG A 68 4.85 -2.65 0.55
CA ARG A 68 5.85 -3.73 0.58
C ARG A 68 5.71 -4.63 1.80
N THR A 69 5.40 -4.07 2.97
CA THR A 69 5.16 -4.85 4.19
C THR A 69 3.87 -5.66 4.07
N LEU A 70 2.75 -5.04 3.66
CA LEU A 70 1.48 -5.74 3.47
C LEU A 70 1.58 -6.90 2.48
N LYS A 71 2.31 -6.72 1.37
CA LYS A 71 2.57 -7.81 0.40
C LYS A 71 3.35 -8.98 1.01
N ARG A 72 4.35 -8.69 1.86
CA ARG A 72 5.13 -9.73 2.55
C ARG A 72 4.28 -10.48 3.57
N ASP A 73 3.52 -9.74 4.38
CA ASP A 73 2.65 -10.34 5.40
C ASP A 73 1.59 -11.24 4.74
N LEU A 74 0.99 -10.78 3.63
CA LEU A 74 0.05 -11.58 2.84
C LEU A 74 0.71 -12.83 2.24
N ALA A 75 1.93 -12.71 1.71
CA ALA A 75 2.67 -13.85 1.17
C ALA A 75 2.93 -14.91 2.25
N ILE A 76 3.36 -14.51 3.46
CA ILE A 76 3.59 -15.42 4.59
C ILE A 76 2.29 -16.14 4.97
N ILE A 77 1.17 -15.42 5.08
CA ILE A 77 -0.14 -16.03 5.39
C ILE A 77 -0.55 -17.00 4.29
N TYR A 78 -0.34 -16.64 3.02
CA TYR A 78 -0.65 -17.50 1.89
C TYR A 78 0.20 -18.78 1.87
N ASP A 79 1.49 -18.68 2.19
CA ASP A 79 2.39 -19.83 2.30
C ASP A 79 1.91 -20.79 3.40
N MET A 80 1.54 -20.26 4.58
CA MET A 80 0.94 -21.05 5.67
C MET A 80 -0.34 -21.76 5.26
N LEU A 81 -1.21 -21.09 4.48
CA LEU A 81 -2.49 -21.66 4.03
C LEU A 81 -2.32 -22.68 2.89
N SER A 82 -1.31 -22.49 2.04
CA SER A 82 -1.07 -23.35 0.87
C SER A 82 -0.32 -24.64 1.20
N GLY A 83 0.12 -24.82 2.45
CA GLY A 83 0.88 -25.98 2.88
C GLY A 83 2.23 -26.11 2.18
N LYS A 84 2.73 -25.02 1.59
CA LYS A 84 4.09 -24.93 1.07
C LYS A 84 5.02 -24.63 2.24
N ASP A 85 5.36 -25.68 2.96
CA ASP A 85 6.59 -25.68 3.75
C ASP A 85 7.75 -25.64 2.73
N ASN A 86 8.57 -24.58 2.77
CA ASN A 86 9.82 -24.51 2.00
C ASN A 86 10.85 -25.51 2.54
#